data_AF-A0A5N7JRC4-F1
#
_entry.id   AF-A0A5N7JRC4-F1
#
_cell.length_a   1.000
_cell.length_b   1.000
_cell.length_c   1.000
_cell.angle_alpha   90.00
_cell.angle_beta   90.00
_cell.angle_gamma   90.00
#
_symmetry.space_group_name_H-M   'P 1'
#
loop_
_entity.id
_entity.type
_entity.pdbx_description
1 polymer ?
#
loop_
_entity_poly.entity_id
_entity_poly.type
_entity_poly.pdbx_seq_one_letter_code
_entity_poly.pdbx_strand_id
1 'polypeptide(L)'
;MLSVRKPSWMIAAGVIGLLVATGVNTAQAGSEVQWGSFGPGSGDKLTTSSSEGAKRVLSTTAFSVGDLEKLLDGQKGDHQELLRLNSKLQEQARYFDEFKRKDGSSSSASDSQLSDLKRTVADQKSTLDKLKSEVEDLKSKSNSNSSSSSSELSRLKSDVSDQNRTISDLKRSIDTLSSKVK
;
A
#
# COMPACT_ATOMS: atom_id res chain seq x y z
N MET A 1 9.25 -5.34 -43.44
CA MET A 1 7.89 -5.93 -43.46
C MET A 1 8.04 -7.39 -43.89
N LEU A 2 8.05 -8.33 -42.94
CA LEU A 2 8.28 -9.75 -43.19
C LEU A 2 6.95 -10.42 -43.56
N SER A 3 6.84 -10.89 -44.80
CA SER A 3 5.67 -11.59 -45.33
C SER A 3 5.67 -13.05 -44.88
N VAL A 4 4.62 -13.45 -44.15
CA VAL A 4 4.39 -14.83 -43.70
C VAL A 4 3.58 -15.56 -44.77
N ARG A 5 4.19 -16.51 -45.47
CA ARG A 5 3.50 -17.43 -46.39
C ARG A 5 2.93 -18.61 -45.60
N LYS A 6 1.61 -18.77 -45.60
CA LYS A 6 0.90 -19.93 -45.03
C LYS A 6 1.00 -21.12 -45.98
N PRO A 7 1.20 -22.37 -45.51
CA PRO A 7 1.16 -23.55 -46.35
C PRO A 7 -0.30 -24.01 -46.57
N SER A 8 -0.70 -24.10 -47.84
CA SER A 8 -1.98 -24.66 -48.27
C SER A 8 -1.94 -26.19 -48.23
N TRP A 9 -2.85 -26.78 -47.46
CA TRP A 9 -3.04 -28.23 -47.38
C TRP A 9 -3.92 -28.67 -48.56
N MET A 10 -3.35 -29.33 -49.57
CA MET A 10 -4.12 -30.06 -50.59
C MET A 10 -4.43 -31.46 -50.05
N ILE A 11 -5.70 -31.77 -49.85
CA ILE A 11 -6.19 -33.13 -49.64
C ILE A 11 -6.43 -33.75 -51.03
N ALA A 12 -5.57 -34.69 -51.41
CA ALA A 12 -5.78 -35.54 -52.58
C ALA A 12 -6.54 -36.81 -52.14
N ALA A 13 -7.85 -36.83 -52.38
CA ALA A 13 -8.68 -38.02 -52.24
C ALA A 13 -8.47 -38.93 -53.46
N GLY A 14 -7.59 -39.92 -53.33
CA GLY A 14 -7.38 -40.97 -54.32
C GLY A 14 -8.23 -42.20 -54.02
N VAL A 15 -9.25 -42.45 -54.83
CA VAL A 15 -10.04 -43.69 -54.86
C VAL A 15 -9.14 -44.82 -55.36
N ILE A 16 -8.97 -45.89 -54.58
CA ILE A 16 -8.41 -47.16 -55.07
C ILE A 16 -9.43 -48.25 -54.78
N GLY A 17 -10.03 -48.74 -55.87
CA GLY A 17 -10.96 -49.85 -55.89
C GLY A 17 -10.27 -51.21 -55.88
N LEU A 18 -10.88 -52.12 -55.13
CA LEU A 18 -11.20 -53.51 -55.48
C LEU A 18 -10.17 -54.33 -56.29
N LEU A 19 -9.49 -55.27 -55.62
CA LEU A 19 -9.15 -56.55 -56.23
C LEU A 19 -9.35 -57.69 -55.23
N VAL A 20 -10.26 -58.59 -55.56
CA VAL A 20 -10.66 -59.78 -54.81
C VAL A 20 -9.78 -60.98 -55.20
N ALA A 21 -9.38 -61.72 -54.17
CA ALA A 21 -8.98 -63.14 -54.08
C ALA A 21 -8.58 -63.92 -55.35
N THR A 22 -7.35 -64.46 -55.34
CA THR A 22 -7.07 -65.85 -55.75
C THR A 22 -5.94 -66.41 -54.88
N GLY A 23 -6.13 -67.62 -54.36
CA GLY A 23 -5.24 -68.25 -53.38
C GLY A 23 -3.97 -68.81 -54.00
N VAL A 24 -2.87 -68.66 -53.26
CA VAL A 24 -1.67 -69.50 -53.36
C VAL A 24 -1.10 -69.67 -51.95
N ASN A 25 -1.05 -70.91 -51.47
CA ASN A 25 -0.35 -71.29 -50.26
C ASN A 25 1.15 -71.02 -50.41
N THR A 26 1.67 -70.03 -49.69
CA THR A 26 3.09 -69.94 -49.37
C THR A 26 3.25 -70.09 -47.86
N ALA A 27 3.69 -71.27 -47.44
CA ALA A 27 4.22 -71.50 -46.10
C ALA A 27 5.51 -70.69 -45.95
N GLN A 28 5.37 -69.42 -45.58
CA GLN A 28 6.46 -68.68 -44.95
C GLN A 28 6.31 -68.88 -43.45
N ALA A 29 7.38 -69.32 -42.81
CA ALA A 29 7.58 -69.19 -41.38
C ALA A 29 7.61 -67.68 -41.04
N GLY A 30 6.43 -67.07 -41.00
CA GLY A 30 6.23 -65.74 -40.50
C GLY A 30 5.86 -65.88 -39.04
N SER A 31 6.67 -65.34 -38.13
CA SER A 31 6.08 -64.68 -36.97
C SER A 31 5.26 -63.51 -37.53
N GLU A 32 4.05 -63.82 -38.03
CA GLU A 32 3.09 -62.84 -38.45
C GLU A 32 2.89 -61.90 -37.25
N VAL A 33 3.02 -60.60 -37.49
CA VAL A 33 2.80 -59.58 -36.46
C VAL A 33 1.31 -59.61 -36.16
N GLN A 34 0.93 -60.47 -35.23
CA GLN A 34 -0.43 -60.62 -34.77
C GLN A 34 -0.66 -59.63 -33.64
N TRP A 35 -1.76 -58.89 -33.71
CA TRP A 35 -2.22 -58.12 -32.57
C TRP A 35 -2.64 -59.11 -31.48
N GLY A 36 -1.87 -59.15 -30.39
CA GLY A 36 -2.20 -59.97 -29.24
C GLY A 36 -3.54 -59.56 -28.62
N SER A 37 -4.22 -60.52 -27.99
CA SER A 37 -5.47 -60.28 -27.24
C SER A 37 -5.24 -59.54 -25.90
N PHE A 38 -3.98 -59.36 -25.48
CA PHE A 38 -3.60 -58.71 -24.23
C PHE A 38 -2.96 -57.35 -24.50
N GLY A 39 -3.27 -56.37 -23.63
CA GLY A 39 -2.68 -55.04 -23.68
C GLY A 39 -1.20 -55.06 -23.32
N PRO A 40 -0.43 -54.03 -23.73
CA PRO A 40 0.99 -53.95 -23.41
C PRO A 40 1.19 -53.76 -21.90
N GLY A 41 2.15 -54.48 -21.33
CA GLY A 41 2.56 -54.33 -19.93
C GLY A 41 3.51 -53.14 -19.73
N SER A 42 3.68 -52.70 -18.49
CA SER A 42 4.56 -51.56 -18.16
C SER A 42 6.03 -51.78 -18.54
N GLY A 43 6.49 -53.03 -18.64
CA GLY A 43 7.84 -53.37 -19.10
C GLY A 43 8.00 -53.41 -20.63
N ASP A 44 6.90 -53.32 -21.39
CA ASP A 44 6.94 -53.49 -22.85
C ASP A 44 7.49 -52.24 -23.53
N LYS A 45 8.39 -52.45 -24.49
CA LYS A 45 9.00 -51.37 -25.27
C LYS A 45 8.09 -50.92 -26.39
N LEU A 46 8.03 -49.62 -26.65
CA LEU A 46 7.20 -49.08 -27.73
C LEU A 46 7.77 -49.53 -29.07
N THR A 47 6.93 -50.05 -29.95
CA THR A 47 7.32 -50.43 -31.31
C THR A 47 7.09 -49.25 -32.25
N THR A 48 8.11 -48.88 -33.01
CA THR A 48 8.05 -47.91 -34.10
C THR A 48 8.28 -48.60 -35.43
N SER A 49 7.73 -48.05 -36.51
CA SER A 49 8.02 -48.51 -37.87
C SER A 49 8.92 -47.49 -38.55
N SER A 50 10.06 -47.92 -39.07
CA SER A 50 10.96 -47.09 -39.88
C SER A 50 11.06 -47.65 -41.31
N SER A 51 11.31 -46.78 -42.29
CA SER A 51 11.57 -47.21 -43.67
C SER A 51 13.07 -47.35 -43.90
N GLU A 52 13.52 -48.54 -44.25
CA GLU A 52 14.88 -48.81 -44.71
C GLU A 52 14.82 -49.09 -46.22
N GLY A 53 15.07 -48.05 -47.02
CA GLY A 53 14.84 -48.08 -48.47
C GLY A 53 13.36 -48.29 -48.81
N ALA A 54 13.06 -49.32 -49.61
CA ALA A 54 11.68 -49.68 -49.99
C ALA A 54 10.96 -50.58 -48.97
N LYS A 55 11.63 -50.98 -47.88
CA LYS A 55 11.08 -51.90 -46.86
C LYS A 55 10.70 -51.14 -45.60
N ARG A 56 9.56 -51.50 -44.99
CA ARG A 56 9.18 -51.06 -43.64
C ARG A 56 9.68 -52.08 -42.63
N VAL A 57 10.47 -51.63 -41.67
CA VAL A 57 11.00 -52.43 -40.57
C VAL A 57 10.36 -51.96 -39.28
N LEU A 58 9.94 -52.91 -38.44
CA LEU A 58 9.49 -52.64 -37.08
C LEU A 58 10.70 -52.71 -36.15
N SER A 59 10.85 -51.72 -35.29
CA SER A 59 11.93 -51.64 -34.32
C SER A 59 11.36 -51.23 -32.97
N THR A 60 11.89 -51.78 -31.89
CA THR A 60 11.53 -51.35 -30.54
C THR A 60 12.35 -50.13 -30.15
N THR A 61 11.72 -49.18 -29.48
CA THR A 61 12.38 -47.99 -28.95
C THR A 61 13.08 -48.30 -27.62
N ALA A 62 13.92 -47.37 -27.16
CA ALA A 62 14.51 -47.46 -25.83
C ALA A 62 13.47 -47.31 -24.70
N PHE A 63 12.32 -46.68 -24.97
CA PHE A 63 11.29 -46.33 -24.00
C PHE A 63 10.26 -47.44 -23.81
N SER A 64 9.85 -47.64 -22.56
CA SER A 64 8.77 -48.56 -22.19
C SER A 64 7.44 -47.86 -21.96
N VAL A 65 6.34 -48.62 -21.96
CA VAL A 65 5.01 -48.11 -21.57
C VAL A 65 5.02 -47.55 -20.15
N GLY A 66 5.73 -48.19 -19.22
CA GLY A 66 5.87 -47.69 -17.84
C GLY A 66 6.65 -46.38 -17.74
N ASP A 67 7.59 -46.10 -18.65
CA ASP A 67 8.27 -44.79 -18.71
C ASP A 67 7.31 -43.69 -19.16
N LEU A 68 6.39 -44.00 -20.11
CA LEU A 68 5.34 -43.07 -20.53
C LEU A 68 4.30 -42.84 -19.42
N GLU A 69 3.91 -43.88 -18.69
CA GLU A 69 2.99 -43.74 -17.54
C GLU A 69 3.59 -42.84 -16.46
N LYS A 70 4.87 -43.06 -16.10
CA LYS A 70 5.59 -42.21 -15.15
C LYS A 70 5.70 -40.76 -15.63
N LEU A 71 5.97 -40.55 -16.91
CA LEU A 71 6.00 -39.20 -17.49
C LEU A 71 4.63 -38.54 -17.41
N LEU A 72 3.57 -39.27 -17.74
CA LEU A 72 2.20 -38.79 -17.69
C LEU A 72 1.78 -38.43 -16.25
N ASP A 73 2.13 -39.26 -15.27
CA ASP A 73 1.84 -39.01 -13.86
C ASP A 73 2.67 -37.85 -13.31
N GLY A 74 3.95 -37.74 -13.71
CA GLY A 74 4.78 -36.59 -13.42
C GLY A 74 4.20 -35.29 -13.97
N GLN A 75 3.78 -35.29 -15.25
CA GLN A 75 3.16 -34.13 -15.89
C GLN A 75 1.85 -33.71 -15.20
N LYS A 76 1.04 -34.66 -14.74
CA LYS A 76 -0.16 -34.36 -13.94
C LYS A 76 0.21 -33.73 -12.59
N GLY A 77 1.24 -34.24 -11.93
CA GLY A 77 1.78 -33.68 -10.69
C GLY A 77 2.23 -32.24 -10.87
N ASP A 78 3.09 -31.99 -11.87
CA ASP A 78 3.61 -30.67 -12.20
C ASP A 78 2.48 -29.67 -12.50
N HIS A 79 1.45 -30.10 -13.23
CA HIS A 79 0.29 -29.26 -13.51
C HIS A 79 -0.46 -28.86 -12.23
N GLN A 80 -0.65 -29.79 -11.30
CA GLN A 80 -1.29 -29.50 -10.01
C GLN A 80 -0.45 -28.57 -9.13
N GLU A 81 0.88 -28.74 -9.13
CA GLU A 81 1.79 -27.85 -8.40
C GLU A 81 1.78 -26.44 -8.97
N LEU A 82 1.79 -26.28 -10.30
CA LEU A 82 1.68 -24.99 -10.95
C LEU A 82 0.37 -24.27 -10.60
N LEU A 83 -0.76 -25.00 -10.54
CA LEU A 83 -2.04 -24.43 -10.09
C LEU A 83 -1.95 -23.96 -8.63
N ARG A 84 -1.39 -24.77 -7.73
CA ARG A 84 -1.20 -24.40 -6.32
C ARG A 84 -0.29 -23.17 -6.16
N LEU A 85 0.82 -23.12 -6.90
CA LEU A 85 1.74 -21.98 -6.88
C LEU A 85 1.07 -20.71 -7.42
N ASN A 86 0.28 -20.82 -8.48
CA ASN A 86 -0.48 -19.70 -9.02
C ASN A 86 -1.50 -19.18 -8.00
N SER A 87 -2.23 -20.06 -7.32
CA SER A 87 -3.13 -19.67 -6.23
C SER A 87 -2.39 -18.93 -5.11
N LYS A 88 -1.24 -19.45 -4.66
CA LYS A 88 -0.40 -18.77 -3.65
C LYS A 88 0.10 -17.41 -4.13
N LEU A 89 0.50 -17.29 -5.40
CA LEU A 89 0.94 -16.02 -5.98
C LEU A 89 -0.20 -15.00 -6.04
N GLN A 90 -1.41 -15.42 -6.44
CA GLN A 90 -2.60 -14.55 -6.43
C GLN A 90 -2.97 -14.10 -5.02
N GLU A 91 -2.87 -15.00 -4.04
CA GLU A 91 -3.10 -14.69 -2.64
C GLU A 91 -2.06 -13.69 -2.11
N GLN A 92 -0.77 -13.90 -2.41
CA GLN A 92 0.29 -12.95 -2.10
C GLN A 92 0.08 -11.59 -2.77
N ALA A 93 -0.36 -11.56 -4.04
CA ALA A 93 -0.67 -10.32 -4.74
C ALA A 93 -1.81 -9.55 -4.03
N ARG A 94 -2.86 -10.25 -3.58
CA ARG A 94 -3.93 -9.66 -2.79
C ARG A 94 -3.43 -9.13 -1.44
N TYR A 95 -2.61 -9.91 -0.73
CA TYR A 95 -1.99 -9.46 0.52
C TYR A 95 -1.11 -8.22 0.32
N PHE A 96 -0.35 -8.17 -0.77
CA PHE A 96 0.48 -7.02 -1.11
C PHE A 96 -0.35 -5.77 -1.43
N ASP A 97 -1.42 -5.92 -2.21
CA ASP A 97 -2.35 -4.83 -2.50
C ASP A 97 -3.05 -4.33 -1.23
N GLU A 98 -3.48 -5.23 -0.36
CA GLU A 98 -4.09 -4.87 0.93
C GLU A 98 -3.08 -4.18 1.85
N PHE A 99 -1.85 -4.69 1.92
CA PHE A 99 -0.76 -4.06 2.67
C PHE A 99 -0.48 -2.64 2.16
N LYS A 100 -0.34 -2.45 0.85
CA LYS A 100 -0.18 -1.14 0.19
C LYS A 100 -1.34 -0.20 0.53
N ARG A 101 -2.59 -0.68 0.47
CA ARG A 101 -3.77 0.12 0.81
C ARG A 101 -3.79 0.50 2.29
N LYS A 102 -3.39 -0.42 3.18
CA LYS A 102 -3.33 -0.16 4.63
C LYS A 102 -2.22 0.84 4.98
N ASP A 103 -1.01 0.67 4.45
CA ASP A 103 0.10 1.61 4.67
C ASP A 103 -0.14 2.98 4.01
N GLY A 104 -0.77 3.01 2.84
CA GLY A 104 -1.19 4.27 2.20
C GLY A 104 -2.29 5.01 2.98
N SER A 105 -3.18 4.28 3.65
CA SER A 105 -4.26 4.87 4.44
C SER A 105 -3.81 5.30 5.84
N SER A 106 -2.86 4.58 6.46
CA SER A 106 -2.32 4.94 7.79
C SER A 106 -1.38 6.15 7.72
N SER A 107 -0.58 6.26 6.66
CA SER A 107 0.34 7.39 6.45
C SER A 107 -0.42 8.70 6.17
N SER A 108 -1.40 8.68 5.28
CA SER A 108 -2.19 9.87 4.93
C SER A 108 -3.09 10.36 6.07
N ALA A 109 -3.66 9.45 6.87
CA ALA A 109 -4.41 9.81 8.07
C ALA A 109 -3.50 10.41 9.16
N SER A 110 -2.31 9.87 9.35
CA SER A 110 -1.36 10.37 10.34
C SER A 110 -0.79 11.75 9.96
N ASP A 111 -0.51 11.98 8.68
CA ASP A 111 0.04 13.25 8.20
C ASP A 111 -0.95 14.42 8.30
N SER A 112 -2.24 14.17 8.02
CA SER A 112 -3.27 15.21 8.17
C SER A 112 -3.49 15.55 9.65
N GLN A 113 -3.60 14.54 10.52
CA GLN A 113 -3.72 14.74 11.96
C GLN A 113 -2.51 15.48 12.55
N LEU A 114 -1.30 15.15 12.09
CA LEU A 114 -0.07 15.80 12.55
C LEU A 114 0.03 17.24 12.03
N SER A 115 -0.44 17.51 10.81
CA SER A 115 -0.54 18.86 10.24
C SER A 115 -1.54 19.73 11.00
N ASP A 116 -2.71 19.20 11.31
CA ASP A 116 -3.73 19.89 12.11
C ASP A 116 -3.25 20.17 13.53
N LEU A 117 -2.54 19.20 14.14
CA LEU A 117 -1.95 19.37 15.47
C LEU A 117 -0.86 20.45 15.45
N LYS A 118 0.03 20.45 14.44
CA LYS A 118 1.05 21.51 14.27
C LYS A 118 0.41 22.89 14.13
N ARG A 119 -0.65 23.00 13.33
CA ARG A 119 -1.38 24.25 13.16
C ARG A 119 -2.01 24.72 14.47
N THR A 120 -2.67 23.82 15.19
CA THR A 120 -3.27 24.11 16.51
C THR A 120 -2.21 24.57 17.51
N VAL A 121 -1.04 23.92 17.54
CA VAL A 121 0.08 24.32 18.42
C VAL A 121 0.63 25.70 18.01
N ALA A 122 0.74 26.00 16.72
CA ALA A 122 1.18 27.30 16.24
C ALA A 122 0.16 28.41 16.62
N ASP A 123 -1.13 28.14 16.46
CA ASP A 123 -2.20 29.06 16.83
C ASP A 123 -2.20 29.30 18.35
N GLN A 124 -2.10 28.24 19.17
CA GLN A 124 -2.00 28.33 20.63
C GLN A 124 -0.75 29.09 21.09
N LYS A 125 0.38 28.92 20.40
CA LYS A 125 1.58 29.70 20.68
C LYS A 125 1.34 31.19 20.43
N SER A 126 0.70 31.52 19.30
CA SER A 126 0.39 32.91 18.97
C SER A 126 -0.57 33.56 19.97
N THR A 127 -1.54 32.81 20.50
CA THR A 127 -2.46 33.31 21.52
C THR A 127 -1.76 33.49 22.86
N LEU A 128 -0.87 32.56 23.25
CA LEU A 128 -0.04 32.70 24.43
C LEU A 128 0.87 33.94 24.36
N ASP A 129 1.49 34.20 23.22
CA ASP A 129 2.35 35.38 23.04
C ASP A 129 1.55 36.69 23.17
N LYS A 130 0.32 36.74 22.62
CA LYS A 130 -0.59 37.89 22.79
C LYS A 130 -1.02 38.07 24.23
N LEU A 131 -1.47 37.00 24.89
CA LEU A 131 -1.87 37.03 26.31
C LEU A 131 -0.71 37.49 27.19
N LYS A 132 0.51 37.02 26.92
CA LYS A 132 1.70 37.46 27.63
C LYS A 132 1.95 38.97 27.46
N SER A 133 1.79 39.49 26.25
CA SER A 133 1.91 40.93 25.98
C SER A 133 0.85 41.72 26.75
N GLU A 134 -0.41 41.28 26.73
CA GLU A 134 -1.50 41.95 27.45
C GLU A 134 -1.28 41.96 28.96
N VAL A 135 -0.74 40.87 29.52
CA VAL A 135 -0.38 40.80 30.94
C VAL A 135 0.74 41.78 31.29
N GLU A 136 1.78 41.88 30.47
CA GLU A 136 2.88 42.83 30.71
C GLU A 136 2.39 44.28 30.59
N ASP A 137 1.53 44.57 29.61
CA ASP A 137 0.91 45.89 29.44
C ASP A 137 0.03 46.26 30.65
N LEU A 138 -0.78 45.31 31.14
CA LEU A 138 -1.61 45.51 32.33
C LEU A 138 -0.76 45.75 33.58
N LYS A 139 0.31 44.98 33.75
CA LYS A 139 1.25 45.14 34.87
C LYS A 139 1.93 46.51 34.82
N SER A 140 2.37 46.94 33.65
CA SER A 140 2.95 48.27 33.45
C SER A 140 1.93 49.37 33.77
N LYS A 141 0.71 49.29 33.21
CA LYS A 141 -0.37 50.27 33.47
C LYS A 141 -0.74 50.32 34.95
N SER A 142 -0.85 49.18 35.62
CA SER A 142 -1.15 49.10 37.05
C SER A 142 -0.06 49.80 37.88
N ASN A 143 1.20 49.59 37.55
CA ASN A 143 2.34 50.23 38.22
C ASN A 143 2.40 51.74 37.96
N SER A 144 2.11 52.18 36.73
CA SER A 144 2.03 53.60 36.40
C SER A 144 0.86 54.29 37.12
N ASN A 145 -0.34 53.69 37.13
CA ASN A 145 -1.50 54.27 37.82
C ASN A 145 -1.28 54.36 39.33
N SER A 146 -0.70 53.33 39.97
CA SER A 146 -0.45 53.37 41.42
C SER A 146 0.55 54.47 41.79
N SER A 147 1.61 54.64 40.99
CA SER A 147 2.60 55.70 41.22
C SER A 147 2.04 57.11 40.98
N SER A 148 1.19 57.28 39.96
CA SER A 148 0.54 58.57 39.68
C SER A 148 -0.46 58.93 40.77
N SER A 149 -1.36 58.01 41.11
CA SER A 149 -2.35 58.23 42.18
C SER A 149 -1.68 58.46 43.54
N SER A 150 -0.60 57.75 43.87
CA SER A 150 0.15 58.02 45.09
C SER A 150 0.77 59.41 45.10
N SER A 151 1.32 59.86 43.97
CA SER A 151 1.94 61.18 43.85
C SER A 151 0.90 62.30 43.95
N GLU A 152 -0.25 62.14 43.31
CA GLU A 152 -1.38 63.07 43.40
C GLU A 152 -1.93 63.14 44.82
N LEU A 153 -2.06 62.00 45.51
CA LEU A 153 -2.56 61.95 46.89
C LEU A 153 -1.59 62.62 47.86
N SER A 154 -0.27 62.43 47.67
CA SER A 154 0.75 63.14 48.44
C SER A 154 0.70 64.65 48.23
N ARG A 155 0.50 65.11 46.99
CA ARG A 155 0.35 66.55 46.67
C ARG A 155 -0.90 67.14 47.32
N LEU A 156 -2.06 66.50 47.14
CA LEU A 156 -3.31 66.94 47.79
C LEU A 156 -3.16 67.01 49.31
N LYS A 157 -2.48 66.03 49.93
CA LYS A 157 -2.27 66.02 51.38
C LYS A 157 -1.41 67.20 51.86
N SER A 158 -0.40 67.59 51.07
CA SER A 158 0.40 68.78 51.34
C SER A 158 -0.44 70.05 51.23
N ASP A 159 -1.18 70.20 50.13
CA ASP A 159 -2.03 71.37 49.87
C ASP A 159 -3.08 71.55 50.98
N VAL A 160 -3.74 70.47 51.40
CA VAL A 160 -4.69 70.48 52.53
C VAL A 160 -4.00 70.88 53.84
N SER A 161 -2.78 70.39 54.09
CA SER A 161 -2.05 70.76 55.30
C SER A 161 -1.66 72.24 55.32
N ASP A 162 -1.28 72.80 54.17
CA ASP A 162 -0.93 74.21 54.05
C ASP A 162 -2.17 75.09 54.16
N GLN A 163 -3.27 74.71 53.51
CA GLN A 163 -4.57 75.36 53.69
C GLN A 163 -5.00 75.36 55.16
N ASN A 164 -4.86 74.24 55.88
CA ASN A 164 -5.23 74.16 57.29
C ASN A 164 -4.41 75.12 58.19
N ARG A 165 -3.12 75.33 57.87
CA ARG A 165 -2.28 76.34 58.54
C ARG A 165 -2.79 77.76 58.26
N THR A 166 -3.03 78.08 56.99
CA THR A 166 -3.55 79.41 56.61
C THR A 166 -4.89 79.72 57.27
N ILE A 167 -5.80 78.75 57.37
CA ILE A 167 -7.09 78.89 58.08
C ILE A 167 -6.85 79.17 59.57
N SER A 168 -5.91 78.46 60.19
CA SER A 168 -5.58 78.66 61.60
C SER A 168 -5.03 80.05 61.88
N ASP A 169 -4.17 80.56 61.00
CA ASP A 169 -3.60 81.91 61.10
C ASP A 169 -4.64 83.00 60.83
N LEU A 170 -5.51 82.81 59.83
CA LEU A 170 -6.65 83.69 59.57
C LEU A 170 -7.61 83.74 60.76
N LYS A 171 -7.89 82.60 61.40
CA LYS A 171 -8.75 82.53 62.58
C LYS A 171 -8.17 83.33 63.74
N ARG A 172 -6.86 83.16 64.05
CA ARG A 172 -6.17 83.97 65.06
C ARG A 172 -6.21 85.46 64.75
N SER A 173 -6.05 85.82 63.47
CA SER A 173 -6.12 87.21 63.02
C SER A 173 -7.52 87.80 63.23
N ILE A 174 -8.57 87.04 62.90
CA ILE A 174 -9.96 87.40 63.18
C ILE A 174 -10.22 87.56 64.67
N ASP A 175 -9.76 86.62 65.50
CA ASP A 175 -9.96 86.66 66.95
C ASP A 175 -9.30 87.91 67.56
N THR A 176 -8.09 88.24 67.08
CA THR A 176 -7.35 89.45 67.48
C THR A 176 -8.04 90.74 67.03
N LEU A 177 -8.61 90.75 65.82
CA LEU A 177 -9.34 91.91 65.33
C LEU A 177 -10.67 92.08 66.08
N SER A 178 -11.38 90.98 66.34
CA SER A 178 -12.63 90.98 67.10
C SER A 178 -12.45 91.46 68.54
N SER A 179 -11.30 91.17 69.17
CA SER A 179 -11.00 91.69 70.51
C SER A 179 -10.63 93.17 70.51
N LYS A 180 -10.22 93.72 69.36
CA LYS A 180 -9.86 95.13 69.20
C LYS A 180 -11.04 96.03 68.80
N VAL A 181 -12.08 95.44 68.19
CA VAL A 181 -13.30 96.15 67.78
C VAL A 181 -14.35 96.20 68.90
N LYS A 182 -14.25 95.33 69.91
CA LYS A 182 -15.05 95.37 71.14
C LYS A 182 -14.42 96.29 72.18
#